data_AF-A0A521H1Z0-F1
#
_entry.id   AF-A0A521H1Z0-F1
#
_cell.length_a   1.000
_cell.length_b   1.000
_cell.length_c   1.000
_cell.angle_alpha   90.00
_cell.angle_beta   90.00
_cell.angle_gamma   90.00
#
_symmetry.space_group_name_H-M   'P 1'
#
loop_
_entity.id
_entity.type
_entity.pdbx_description
1 polymer ?
#
loop_
_entity_poly.entity_id
_entity_poly.type
_entity_poly.pdbx_seq_one_letter_code
_entity_poly.pdbx_strand_id
1 'polypeptide(L)'
;MFPRPVLFLWLVLAAPLAAQDRFRATLDGDQEVPPVATAAGGWAEFTLNTDGSLGYRVETWGLSGTAAHIHTGTAGSSGSVLFPLAGGPESWIGVTPPLAAADVAALRSAGLYVNVHTVAHPGGEIRGQIDASPRVFAAHCNGAQVVLHNPTTETAEGRLTVDDDRSITYHVESATYTGYAAHIHLGGPGVNGAIVFALQGGPLVWSGTTAPMTPEQFTIMQAGGYYVNIHHSITPGDEIRGQILNQGERYGFGCGAAPRLSVDGATMPGAPLSLRLDGGVAGSTGVLVVSTAPASGALHACALLAAPPFVRQFPVQLDAAGAARIALQGPDLPASADFYLQFGARPGQSSNAVKLRVEVF
;
A
#
# COMPACT_ATOMS: atom_id res chain seq x y z
N MET A 1 -24.69 44.63 -42.14
CA MET A 1 -23.98 43.34 -41.99
C MET A 1 -23.19 43.42 -40.69
N PHE A 2 -23.72 42.90 -39.58
CA PHE A 2 -22.99 42.84 -38.31
C PHE A 2 -22.24 41.50 -38.24
N PRO A 3 -20.95 41.46 -37.86
CA PRO A 3 -20.22 40.21 -37.72
C PRO A 3 -20.75 39.45 -36.49
N ARG A 4 -20.96 38.14 -36.65
CA ARG A 4 -21.43 37.24 -35.59
C ARG A 4 -20.27 36.99 -34.60
N PRO A 5 -20.50 36.97 -33.28
CA PRO A 5 -19.46 36.61 -32.32
C PRO A 5 -19.18 35.11 -32.39
N VAL A 6 -17.90 34.74 -32.51
CA VAL A 6 -17.42 33.36 -32.40
C VAL A 6 -17.38 33.01 -30.92
N LEU A 7 -18.26 32.11 -30.50
CA LEU A 7 -18.29 31.57 -29.14
C LEU A 7 -17.12 30.59 -28.99
N PHE A 8 -16.06 30.99 -28.28
CA PHE A 8 -15.01 30.07 -27.86
C PHE A 8 -15.57 29.16 -26.76
N LEU A 9 -15.92 27.93 -27.13
CA LEU A 9 -16.21 26.85 -26.20
C LEU A 9 -14.89 26.46 -25.52
N TRP A 10 -14.68 26.96 -24.31
CA TRP A 10 -13.64 26.45 -23.41
C TRP A 10 -14.03 25.04 -22.98
N LEU A 11 -13.47 24.05 -23.67
CA LEU A 11 -13.51 22.67 -23.19
C LEU A 11 -12.64 22.62 -21.94
N VAL A 12 -13.25 22.75 -20.76
CA VAL A 12 -12.61 22.35 -19.51
C VAL A 12 -12.50 20.83 -19.58
N LEU A 13 -11.37 20.34 -20.06
CA LEU A 13 -10.92 18.99 -19.78
C LEU A 13 -10.78 18.89 -18.26
N ALA A 14 -11.82 18.38 -17.60
CA ALA A 14 -11.68 17.83 -16.26
C ALA A 14 -10.70 16.66 -16.40
N ALA A 15 -9.42 16.92 -16.15
CA ALA A 15 -8.46 15.87 -15.94
C ALA A 15 -8.99 14.99 -14.80
N PRO A 16 -8.94 13.66 -14.92
CA PRO A 16 -9.27 12.80 -13.79
C PRO A 16 -8.40 13.24 -12.61
N LEU A 17 -9.02 13.47 -11.45
CA LEU A 17 -8.31 13.74 -10.21
C LEU A 17 -7.44 12.51 -9.92
N ALA A 18 -6.17 12.53 -10.33
CA ALA A 18 -5.22 11.53 -9.90
C ALA A 18 -5.22 11.55 -8.36
N ALA A 19 -5.27 10.38 -7.73
CA ALA A 19 -5.12 10.30 -6.28
C ALA A 19 -3.81 10.97 -5.89
N GLN A 20 -3.88 12.10 -5.20
CA GLN A 20 -2.71 12.78 -4.65
C GLN A 20 -2.25 11.98 -3.41
N ASP A 21 -0.96 11.61 -3.35
CA ASP A 21 -0.39 11.04 -2.14
C ASP A 21 -0.40 12.12 -1.06
N ARG A 22 -1.09 11.87 0.05
CA ARG A 22 -1.19 12.80 1.18
C ARG A 22 -0.35 12.28 2.33
N PHE A 23 0.20 13.21 3.11
CA PHE A 23 0.99 12.90 4.30
C PHE A 23 0.60 13.85 5.43
N ARG A 24 0.95 13.47 6.65
CA ARG A 24 0.73 14.30 7.84
C ARG A 24 1.89 14.16 8.83
N ALA A 25 1.99 15.10 9.74
CA ALA A 25 2.82 14.99 10.93
C ALA A 25 2.13 15.66 12.13
N THR A 26 2.29 15.10 13.32
CA THR A 26 1.97 15.78 14.59
C THR A 26 3.29 16.17 15.22
N LEU A 27 3.43 17.43 15.62
CA LEU A 27 4.68 18.00 16.12
C LEU A 27 4.59 18.22 17.62
N ASP A 28 5.60 17.75 18.35
CA ASP A 28 5.79 18.00 19.78
C ASP A 28 7.30 18.05 20.12
N GLY A 29 7.62 18.43 21.36
CA GLY A 29 9.00 18.50 21.83
C GLY A 29 9.63 17.14 22.17
N ASP A 30 8.83 16.11 22.43
CA ASP A 30 9.33 14.77 22.78
C ASP A 30 9.96 14.07 21.56
N GLN A 31 9.53 14.44 20.36
CA GLN A 31 10.06 13.95 19.11
C GLN A 31 11.39 14.60 18.68
N GLU A 32 11.80 15.72 19.29
CA GLU A 32 13.11 16.33 19.02
C GLU A 32 14.28 15.44 19.49
N VAL A 33 15.46 15.66 18.92
CA VAL A 33 16.67 14.89 19.26
C VAL A 33 17.81 15.85 19.60
N PRO A 34 18.11 16.08 20.90
CA PRO A 34 17.44 15.52 22.09
C PRO A 34 16.04 16.11 22.33
N PRO A 35 15.16 15.41 23.09
CA PRO A 35 13.82 15.91 23.43
C PRO A 35 13.83 17.27 24.14
N VAL A 36 12.85 18.11 23.82
CA VAL A 36 12.65 19.44 24.40
C VAL A 36 11.41 19.43 25.28
N ALA A 37 11.57 19.77 26.56
CA ALA A 37 10.45 19.94 27.48
C ALA A 37 9.72 21.26 27.17
N THR A 38 8.66 21.19 26.37
CA THR A 38 7.81 22.32 25.99
C THR A 38 6.33 21.91 26.00
N ALA A 39 5.44 22.89 26.16
CA ALA A 39 3.99 22.70 25.95
C ALA A 39 3.57 23.09 24.53
N ALA A 40 4.52 23.52 23.69
CA ALA A 40 4.27 23.84 22.29
C ALA A 40 3.92 22.57 21.50
N GLY A 41 3.16 22.75 20.44
CA GLY A 41 2.78 21.67 19.55
C GLY A 41 2.42 22.18 18.16
N GLY A 42 2.19 21.24 17.26
CA GLY A 42 1.80 21.56 15.90
C GLY A 42 1.20 20.37 15.17
N TRP A 43 0.66 20.66 13.99
CA TRP A 43 0.32 19.63 13.01
C TRP A 43 0.77 20.09 11.62
N ALA A 44 0.98 19.14 10.74
CA ALA A 44 1.31 19.38 9.35
C ALA A 44 0.52 18.45 8.42
N GLU A 45 0.13 18.98 7.27
CA GLU A 45 -0.41 18.25 6.13
C GLU A 45 0.48 18.47 4.91
N PHE A 46 0.72 17.41 4.15
CA PHE A 46 1.48 17.47 2.92
C PHE A 46 0.75 16.77 1.79
N THR A 47 1.00 17.22 0.56
CA THR A 47 0.45 16.63 -0.66
C THR A 47 1.53 16.56 -1.71
N LEU A 48 1.90 15.34 -2.11
CA LEU A 48 2.85 15.12 -3.20
C LEU A 48 2.09 15.25 -4.53
N ASN A 49 2.47 16.25 -5.30
CA ASN A 49 1.89 16.54 -6.60
C ASN A 49 2.48 15.62 -7.67
N THR A 50 1.79 15.53 -8.81
CA THR A 50 2.20 14.70 -9.95
C THR A 50 3.51 15.15 -10.59
N ASP A 51 3.91 16.41 -10.39
CA ASP A 51 5.20 16.97 -10.82
C ASP A 51 6.34 16.70 -9.81
N GLY A 52 6.06 15.99 -8.72
CA GLY A 52 7.00 15.65 -7.65
C GLY A 52 7.19 16.74 -6.60
N SER A 53 6.52 17.90 -6.73
CA SER A 53 6.55 18.95 -5.69
C SER A 53 5.71 18.54 -4.48
N LEU A 54 6.11 19.01 -3.29
CA LEU A 54 5.39 18.73 -2.05
C LEU A 54 4.70 20.02 -1.56
N GLY A 55 3.38 20.07 -1.69
CA GLY A 55 2.57 21.09 -1.01
C GLY A 55 2.57 20.83 0.48
N TYR A 56 2.69 21.87 1.30
CA TYR A 56 2.70 21.77 2.75
C TYR A 56 1.85 22.85 3.42
N ARG A 57 1.26 22.47 4.55
CA ARG A 57 0.68 23.37 5.55
C ARG A 57 1.09 22.87 6.93
N VAL A 58 1.77 23.72 7.68
CA VAL A 58 2.16 23.48 9.08
C VAL A 58 1.54 24.57 9.92
N GLU A 59 0.89 24.19 11.02
CA GLU A 59 0.31 25.11 11.99
C GLU A 59 0.83 24.73 13.38
N THR A 60 1.23 25.73 14.16
CA THR A 60 1.79 25.52 15.50
C THR A 60 1.11 26.36 16.55
N TRP A 61 1.25 25.98 17.81
CA TRP A 61 0.78 26.74 18.97
C TRP A 61 1.79 26.65 20.12
N GLY A 62 1.72 27.61 21.04
CA GLY A 62 2.58 27.62 22.23
C GLY A 62 4.04 28.00 21.98
N LEU A 63 4.40 28.40 20.76
CA LEU A 63 5.72 28.88 20.37
C LEU A 63 5.62 30.08 19.42
N SER A 64 6.74 30.74 19.16
CA SER A 64 6.88 31.74 18.09
C SER A 64 8.06 31.35 17.19
N GLY A 65 7.74 30.77 16.03
CA GLY A 65 8.71 30.11 15.17
C GLY A 65 9.57 31.10 14.38
N THR A 66 10.88 30.87 14.37
CA THR A 66 11.86 31.66 13.61
C THR A 66 12.23 31.02 12.27
N ALA A 67 12.08 29.69 12.17
CA ALA A 67 12.31 28.92 10.96
C ALA A 67 11.56 27.58 11.06
N ALA A 68 11.23 26.97 9.93
CA ALA A 68 10.75 25.60 9.87
C ALA A 68 11.35 24.91 8.64
N HIS A 69 11.63 23.61 8.75
CA HIS A 69 12.29 22.86 7.71
C HIS A 69 11.68 21.47 7.56
N ILE A 70 11.74 20.93 6.34
CA ILE A 70 11.67 19.49 6.09
C ILE A 70 13.09 18.96 6.09
N HIS A 71 13.33 17.89 6.85
CA HIS A 71 14.61 17.22 6.99
C HIS A 71 14.52 15.76 6.52
N THR A 72 15.68 15.20 6.19
CA THR A 72 15.86 13.75 6.12
C THR A 72 16.07 13.17 7.52
N GLY A 73 15.62 11.94 7.75
CA GLY A 73 15.86 11.22 9.01
C GLY A 73 14.62 10.44 9.48
N THR A 74 14.84 9.22 9.96
CA THR A 74 13.81 8.42 10.64
C THR A 74 13.57 8.93 12.06
N ALA A 75 12.49 8.48 12.69
CA ALA A 75 12.18 8.81 14.08
C ALA A 75 13.37 8.48 15.00
N GLY A 76 13.73 9.42 15.88
CA GLY A 76 14.87 9.28 16.79
C GLY A 76 16.24 9.58 16.19
N SER A 77 16.35 9.90 14.90
CA SER A 77 17.59 10.35 14.26
C SER A 77 17.41 11.73 13.64
N SER A 78 18.41 12.60 13.79
CA SER A 78 18.48 13.88 13.05
C SER A 78 19.15 13.66 11.69
N GLY A 79 18.77 14.47 10.71
CA GLY A 79 19.43 14.50 9.40
C GLY A 79 19.43 15.89 8.79
N SER A 80 19.95 16.01 7.56
CA SER A 80 20.16 17.31 6.91
C SER A 80 18.83 17.96 6.53
N VAL A 81 18.83 19.30 6.50
CA VAL A 81 17.73 20.09 5.91
C VAL A 81 17.58 19.71 4.45
N LEU A 82 16.37 19.34 4.05
CA LEU A 82 16.00 19.12 2.66
C LEU A 82 15.41 20.40 2.06
N PHE A 83 14.44 21.01 2.76
CA PHE A 83 13.82 22.26 2.31
C PHE A 83 13.49 23.20 3.49
N PRO A 84 13.75 24.51 3.38
CA PRO A 84 13.13 25.50 4.24
C PRO A 84 11.65 25.70 3.88
N LEU A 85 10.83 25.96 4.89
CA LEU A 85 9.41 26.28 4.73
C LEU A 85 9.19 27.78 4.81
N ALA A 86 8.32 28.29 3.95
CA ALA A 86 7.90 29.68 3.92
C ALA A 86 6.73 29.92 4.87
N GLY A 87 6.76 31.04 5.60
CA GLY A 87 5.71 31.45 6.53
C GLY A 87 6.29 31.90 7.88
N GLY A 88 5.54 31.62 8.94
CA GLY A 88 5.81 32.00 10.33
C GLY A 88 4.97 33.17 10.84
N PRO A 89 4.96 33.42 12.16
CA PRO A 89 5.63 32.62 13.19
C PRO A 89 4.79 31.46 13.72
N GLU A 90 3.53 31.29 13.29
CA GLU A 90 2.65 30.17 13.69
C GLU A 90 1.99 29.42 12.51
N SER A 91 2.19 29.87 11.27
CA SER A 91 1.64 29.22 10.07
C SER A 91 2.62 29.21 8.89
N TRP A 92 2.86 28.03 8.29
CA TRP A 92 3.80 27.82 7.18
C TRP A 92 3.09 27.09 6.07
N ILE A 93 2.92 27.78 4.95
CA ILE A 93 2.12 27.28 3.82
C ILE A 93 2.88 27.55 2.54
N GLY A 94 3.04 26.53 1.72
CA GLY A 94 3.73 26.67 0.46
C GLY A 94 3.87 25.36 -0.30
N VAL A 95 4.80 25.37 -1.25
CA VAL A 95 5.14 24.22 -2.06
C VAL A 95 6.66 24.16 -2.21
N THR A 96 7.24 22.97 -2.13
CA THR A 96 8.66 22.75 -2.41
C THR A 96 8.91 22.72 -3.92
N PRO A 97 10.16 22.89 -4.38
CA PRO A 97 10.58 22.32 -5.66
C PRO A 97 10.33 20.80 -5.72
N PRO A 98 10.32 20.19 -6.91
CA PRO A 98 10.22 18.73 -7.04
C PRO A 98 11.26 17.98 -6.22
N LEU A 99 10.81 16.99 -5.46
CA LEU A 99 11.68 16.10 -4.67
C LEU A 99 12.48 15.19 -5.61
N ALA A 100 13.71 14.84 -5.22
CA ALA A 100 14.44 13.79 -5.91
C ALA A 100 13.75 12.43 -5.67
N ALA A 101 13.96 11.46 -6.57
CA ALA A 101 13.34 10.14 -6.45
C ALA A 101 13.66 9.43 -5.12
N ALA A 102 14.87 9.62 -4.59
CA ALA A 102 15.27 9.10 -3.28
C ALA A 102 14.49 9.76 -2.12
N ASP A 103 14.21 11.07 -2.22
CA ASP A 103 13.45 11.79 -1.19
C ASP A 103 11.96 11.45 -1.25
N VAL A 104 11.41 11.17 -2.44
CA VAL A 104 10.05 10.62 -2.57
C VAL A 104 9.96 9.24 -1.93
N ALA A 105 10.97 8.39 -2.13
CA ALA A 105 11.04 7.09 -1.47
C ALA A 105 11.18 7.25 0.07
N ALA A 106 11.98 8.21 0.54
CA ALA A 106 12.09 8.54 1.95
C ALA A 106 10.76 9.05 2.52
N LEU A 107 10.06 9.96 1.83
CA LEU A 107 8.75 10.47 2.22
C LEU A 107 7.73 9.32 2.36
N ARG A 108 7.69 8.41 1.40
CA ARG A 108 6.79 7.24 1.40
C ARG A 108 7.13 6.18 2.44
N SER A 109 8.36 6.17 2.95
CA SER A 109 8.83 5.24 3.99
C SER A 109 8.97 5.90 5.37
N ALA A 110 8.32 7.05 5.57
CA ALA A 110 8.39 7.84 6.80
C ALA A 110 9.84 8.19 7.22
N GLY A 111 10.71 8.43 6.25
CA GLY A 111 12.11 8.82 6.40
C GLY A 111 12.36 10.34 6.35
N LEU A 112 11.30 11.17 6.32
CA LEU A 112 11.39 12.62 6.41
C LEU A 112 10.63 13.14 7.64
N TYR A 113 11.09 14.25 8.21
CA TYR A 113 10.39 14.93 9.32
C TYR A 113 10.31 16.43 9.06
N VAL A 114 9.36 17.09 9.72
CA VAL A 114 9.28 18.54 9.81
C VAL A 114 9.65 18.97 11.22
N ASN A 115 10.38 20.08 11.35
CA ASN A 115 10.64 20.71 12.64
C ASN A 115 10.41 22.23 12.57
N VAL A 116 10.20 22.84 13.73
CA VAL A 116 10.05 24.29 13.89
C VAL A 116 11.02 24.76 14.97
N HIS A 117 11.77 25.81 14.64
CA HIS A 117 12.79 26.41 15.48
C HIS A 117 12.26 27.67 16.15
N THR A 118 12.78 28.00 17.32
CA THR A 118 12.53 29.28 17.99
C THR A 118 13.85 29.93 18.41
N VAL A 119 13.77 31.16 18.94
CA VAL A 119 14.94 31.85 19.52
C VAL A 119 15.53 31.04 20.69
N ALA A 120 14.68 30.42 21.51
CA ALA A 120 15.11 29.61 22.65
C ALA A 120 15.69 28.25 22.23
N HIS A 121 15.18 27.69 21.14
CA HIS A 121 15.57 26.39 20.62
C HIS A 121 15.99 26.49 19.15
N PRO A 122 17.19 27.03 18.85
CA PRO A 122 17.65 27.22 17.47
C PRO A 122 17.93 25.88 16.76
N GLY A 123 18.09 24.77 17.49
CA GLY A 123 18.20 23.42 16.93
C GLY A 123 16.86 22.79 16.52
N GLY A 124 15.74 23.33 17.01
CA GLY A 124 14.39 22.76 16.89
C GLY A 124 13.70 22.76 18.25
N GLU A 125 12.47 23.27 18.33
CA GLU A 125 11.62 23.21 19.53
C GLU A 125 10.61 22.07 19.47
N ILE A 126 10.01 21.86 18.29
CA ILE A 126 9.05 20.77 18.05
C ILE A 126 9.33 20.09 16.71
N ARG A 127 9.19 18.77 16.69
CA ARG A 127 9.40 17.90 15.53
C ARG A 127 8.22 16.97 15.31
N GLY A 128 7.92 16.66 14.06
CA GLY A 128 6.94 15.67 13.66
C GLY A 128 7.42 14.83 12.49
N GLN A 129 7.38 13.50 12.63
CA GLN A 129 7.70 12.60 11.52
C GLN A 129 6.60 12.68 10.44
N ILE A 130 7.00 12.86 9.17
CA ILE A 130 6.06 12.94 8.04
C ILE A 130 5.70 11.51 7.63
N ASP A 131 4.40 11.24 7.55
CA ASP A 131 3.89 9.88 7.37
C ASP A 131 2.61 9.85 6.51
N ALA A 132 2.35 8.74 5.83
CA ALA A 132 1.29 8.64 4.83
C ALA A 132 -0.13 8.82 5.40
N SER A 133 -1.02 9.39 4.58
CA SER A 133 -2.44 9.65 4.84
C SER A 133 -3.26 9.37 3.55
N PRO A 134 -4.46 8.78 3.62
CA PRO A 134 -5.23 8.45 4.82
C PRO A 134 -4.66 7.24 5.58
N ARG A 135 -4.64 7.34 6.90
CA ARG A 135 -4.43 6.19 7.80
C ARG A 135 -5.67 5.30 7.86
N VAL A 136 -6.38 5.11 6.74
CA VAL A 136 -7.57 4.28 6.67
C VAL A 136 -7.29 3.15 5.69
N PHE A 137 -7.50 1.94 6.19
CA PHE A 137 -7.27 0.70 5.51
C PHE A 137 -8.55 -0.09 5.46
N ALA A 138 -8.62 -1.01 4.51
CA ALA A 138 -9.72 -1.94 4.35
C ALA A 138 -9.21 -3.37 4.29
N ALA A 139 -10.01 -4.30 4.81
CA ALA A 139 -9.80 -5.73 4.65
C ALA A 139 -11.08 -6.38 4.13
N HIS A 140 -11.04 -6.88 2.90
CA HIS A 140 -12.15 -7.60 2.31
C HIS A 140 -11.93 -9.09 2.54
N CYS A 141 -12.58 -9.68 3.53
CA CYS A 141 -12.33 -11.07 3.91
C CYS A 141 -13.20 -12.04 3.08
N ASN A 142 -12.60 -13.11 2.56
CA ASN A 142 -13.31 -14.22 1.91
C ASN A 142 -12.50 -15.53 2.00
N GLY A 143 -13.12 -16.66 1.63
CA GLY A 143 -12.45 -17.96 1.60
C GLY A 143 -11.36 -18.10 0.52
N ALA A 144 -11.45 -17.29 -0.54
CA ALA A 144 -10.52 -17.35 -1.67
C ALA A 144 -9.10 -16.85 -1.36
N GLN A 145 -8.96 -16.01 -0.33
CA GLN A 145 -7.66 -15.48 0.09
C GLN A 145 -6.93 -16.38 1.10
N VAL A 146 -7.59 -17.42 1.62
CA VAL A 146 -6.95 -18.42 2.48
C VAL A 146 -5.95 -19.23 1.66
N VAL A 147 -4.76 -19.50 2.23
CA VAL A 147 -3.65 -20.16 1.51
C VAL A 147 -4.04 -21.52 0.94
N LEU A 148 -4.73 -22.32 1.73
CA LEU A 148 -5.40 -23.54 1.28
C LEU A 148 -6.86 -23.20 1.01
N HIS A 149 -7.10 -22.49 -0.09
CA HIS A 149 -8.39 -21.98 -0.55
C HIS A 149 -9.58 -22.68 0.10
N ASN A 150 -10.41 -21.88 0.76
CA ASN A 150 -11.64 -22.34 1.36
C ASN A 150 -12.82 -22.04 0.40
N PRO A 151 -13.64 -23.04 0.03
CA PRO A 151 -14.77 -22.85 -0.88
C PRO A 151 -15.95 -22.06 -0.28
N THR A 152 -15.89 -21.63 0.98
CA THR A 152 -16.93 -20.81 1.60
C THR A 152 -17.23 -19.55 0.78
N THR A 153 -18.50 -19.22 0.65
CA THR A 153 -18.98 -17.98 0.01
C THR A 153 -19.11 -16.83 1.01
N GLU A 154 -18.79 -17.10 2.27
CA GLU A 154 -18.88 -16.13 3.35
C GLU A 154 -17.86 -15.00 3.19
N THR A 155 -18.26 -13.81 3.63
CA THR A 155 -17.44 -12.61 3.53
C THR A 155 -17.51 -11.76 4.79
N ALA A 156 -16.49 -10.94 5.01
CA ALA A 156 -16.52 -9.88 6.01
C ALA A 156 -15.82 -8.62 5.48
N GLU A 157 -16.26 -7.48 5.95
CA GLU A 157 -15.76 -6.17 5.56
C GLU A 157 -15.09 -5.51 6.76
N GLY A 158 -13.80 -5.21 6.62
CA GLY A 158 -12.98 -4.55 7.63
C GLY A 158 -12.69 -3.11 7.26
N ARG A 159 -12.94 -2.18 8.19
CA ARG A 159 -12.40 -0.82 8.21
C ARG A 159 -11.40 -0.72 9.34
N LEU A 160 -10.20 -0.26 9.05
CA LEU A 160 -9.14 -0.09 10.02
C LEU A 160 -8.59 1.33 9.89
N THR A 161 -8.59 2.10 10.97
CA THR A 161 -8.00 3.43 11.04
C THR A 161 -6.79 3.38 11.95
N VAL A 162 -5.64 3.86 11.48
CA VAL A 162 -4.45 4.01 12.32
C VAL A 162 -4.49 5.37 12.99
N ASP A 163 -4.54 5.38 14.31
CA ASP A 163 -4.59 6.57 15.15
C ASP A 163 -3.21 7.23 15.24
N ASP A 164 -3.11 8.42 15.84
CA ASP A 164 -1.85 9.18 15.88
C ASP A 164 -0.72 8.44 16.59
N ASP A 165 -1.06 7.72 17.67
CA ASP A 165 -0.16 6.84 18.42
C ASP A 165 0.18 5.53 17.68
N ARG A 166 -0.33 5.33 16.46
CA ARG A 166 -0.24 4.11 15.65
C ARG A 166 -0.98 2.89 16.20
N SER A 167 -1.90 3.06 17.14
CA SER A 167 -2.90 2.02 17.39
C SER A 167 -3.84 1.90 16.19
N ILE A 168 -4.46 0.73 16.02
CA ILE A 168 -5.43 0.47 14.96
C ILE A 168 -6.82 0.43 15.59
N THR A 169 -7.65 1.42 15.31
CA THR A 169 -9.09 1.35 15.55
C THR A 169 -9.75 0.57 14.40
N TYR A 170 -10.32 -0.59 14.69
CA TYR A 170 -10.89 -1.50 13.70
C TYR A 170 -12.39 -1.74 13.91
N HIS A 171 -13.07 -1.99 12.79
CA HIS A 171 -14.43 -2.53 12.72
C HIS A 171 -14.48 -3.54 11.58
N VAL A 172 -14.64 -4.82 11.90
CA VAL A 172 -14.73 -5.92 10.93
C VAL A 172 -16.08 -6.60 11.13
N GLU A 173 -16.89 -6.64 10.09
CA GLU A 173 -18.27 -7.11 10.17
C GLU A 173 -18.59 -8.10 9.06
N SER A 174 -19.25 -9.19 9.42
CA SER A 174 -19.92 -10.10 8.49
C SER A 174 -21.43 -10.06 8.70
N ALA A 175 -22.20 -10.17 7.62
CA ALA A 175 -23.64 -10.28 7.69
C ALA A 175 -24.11 -11.67 8.15
N THR A 176 -23.36 -12.73 7.82
CA THR A 176 -23.81 -14.13 7.93
C THR A 176 -22.78 -15.05 8.59
N TYR A 177 -21.50 -14.71 8.55
CA TYR A 177 -20.43 -15.54 9.07
C TYR A 177 -20.19 -15.32 10.56
N THR A 178 -20.49 -16.34 11.37
CA THR A 178 -20.29 -16.31 12.82
C THR A 178 -18.90 -16.84 13.19
N GLY A 179 -17.95 -15.92 13.34
CA GLY A 179 -16.59 -16.22 13.77
C GLY A 179 -16.50 -16.55 15.27
N TYR A 180 -15.53 -17.40 15.62
CA TYR A 180 -15.13 -17.69 17.00
C TYR A 180 -13.93 -16.87 17.46
N ALA A 181 -13.02 -16.56 16.54
CA ALA A 181 -11.83 -15.76 16.81
C ALA A 181 -11.46 -14.97 15.55
N ALA A 182 -10.94 -13.76 15.73
CA ALA A 182 -10.40 -12.96 14.65
C ALA A 182 -9.05 -12.32 15.03
N HIS A 183 -8.17 -12.18 14.05
CA HIS A 183 -6.80 -11.71 14.26
C HIS A 183 -6.34 -10.83 13.09
N ILE A 184 -5.37 -9.95 13.37
CA ILE A 184 -4.48 -9.37 12.37
C ILE A 184 -3.18 -10.17 12.39
N HIS A 185 -2.74 -10.66 11.24
CA HIS A 185 -1.53 -11.45 11.07
C HIS A 185 -0.52 -10.75 10.17
N LEU A 186 0.76 -11.00 10.43
CA LEU A 186 1.86 -10.72 9.50
C LEU A 186 1.79 -11.69 8.32
N GLY A 187 1.83 -11.15 7.10
CA GLY A 187 1.87 -11.94 5.89
C GLY A 187 1.36 -11.16 4.69
N GLY A 188 2.14 -11.18 3.62
CA GLY A 188 1.67 -10.71 2.32
C GLY A 188 0.64 -11.67 1.70
N PRO A 189 0.06 -11.28 0.55
CA PRO A 189 -0.81 -12.13 -0.27
C PRO A 189 -0.36 -13.59 -0.38
N GLY A 190 -1.24 -14.54 -0.03
CA GLY A 190 -0.97 -15.98 -0.19
C GLY A 190 0.06 -16.57 0.79
N VAL A 191 0.56 -15.79 1.76
CA VAL A 191 1.51 -16.24 2.77
C VAL A 191 0.86 -16.16 4.15
N ASN A 192 0.94 -17.24 4.94
CA ASN A 192 0.54 -17.23 6.35
C ASN A 192 1.66 -16.68 7.21
N GLY A 193 1.31 -16.07 8.34
CA GLY A 193 2.32 -15.72 9.34
C GLY A 193 1.74 -15.49 10.74
N ALA A 194 2.58 -14.98 11.63
CA ALA A 194 2.27 -14.88 13.05
C ALA A 194 1.13 -13.90 13.33
N ILE A 195 0.37 -14.17 14.41
CA ILE A 195 -0.61 -13.23 14.95
C ILE A 195 0.14 -11.99 15.46
N VAL A 196 -0.30 -10.82 15.01
CA VAL A 196 0.19 -9.52 15.49
C VAL A 196 -0.78 -8.96 16.52
N PHE A 197 -2.08 -8.99 16.24
CA PHE A 197 -3.13 -8.53 17.16
C PHE A 197 -4.29 -9.49 17.19
N ALA A 198 -4.80 -9.78 18.39
CA ALA A 198 -6.09 -10.43 18.56
C ALA A 198 -7.21 -9.39 18.57
N LEU A 199 -8.24 -9.63 17.75
CA LEU A 199 -9.40 -8.76 17.66
C LEU A 199 -10.44 -9.14 18.71
N GLN A 200 -11.07 -8.14 19.29
CA GLN A 200 -12.13 -8.27 20.28
C GLN A 200 -13.51 -8.20 19.60
N GLY A 201 -14.51 -8.84 20.22
CA GLY A 201 -15.90 -8.87 19.72
C GLY A 201 -16.36 -10.27 19.36
N GLY A 202 -17.08 -10.37 18.25
CA GLY A 202 -17.70 -11.58 17.73
C GLY A 202 -19.19 -11.73 18.10
N PRO A 203 -19.91 -12.69 17.48
CA PRO A 203 -19.42 -13.54 16.41
C PRO A 203 -19.50 -12.89 15.01
N LEU A 204 -20.35 -11.88 14.83
CA LEU A 204 -20.56 -11.19 13.54
C LEU A 204 -19.75 -9.90 13.39
N VAL A 205 -19.48 -9.21 14.51
CA VAL A 205 -18.82 -7.90 14.52
C VAL A 205 -17.63 -7.93 15.46
N TRP A 206 -16.47 -7.55 14.96
CA TRP A 206 -15.21 -7.43 15.70
C TRP A 206 -14.78 -5.96 15.68
N SER A 207 -14.75 -5.32 16.84
CA SER A 207 -14.40 -3.90 16.93
C SER A 207 -13.63 -3.57 18.20
N GLY A 208 -12.75 -2.58 18.07
CA GLY A 208 -11.90 -2.13 19.17
C GLY A 208 -10.67 -1.38 18.67
N THR A 209 -9.71 -1.19 19.57
CA THR A 209 -8.44 -0.53 19.29
C THR A 209 -7.30 -1.44 19.74
N THR A 210 -6.26 -1.59 18.91
CA THR A 210 -5.08 -2.39 19.25
C THR A 210 -4.13 -1.63 20.18
N ALA A 211 -3.10 -2.30 20.69
CA ALA A 211 -1.92 -1.58 21.17
C ALA A 211 -1.24 -0.82 20.01
N PRO A 212 -0.52 0.27 20.29
CA PRO A 212 0.31 0.98 19.31
C PRO A 212 1.26 0.07 18.51
N MET A 213 1.32 0.24 17.19
CA MET A 213 2.35 -0.37 16.36
C MET A 213 3.71 0.32 16.53
N THR A 214 4.78 -0.45 16.42
CA THR A 214 6.12 0.08 16.18
C THR A 214 6.21 0.78 14.81
N PRO A 215 7.20 1.67 14.58
CA PRO A 215 7.41 2.27 13.26
C PRO A 215 7.56 1.21 12.14
N GLU A 216 8.34 0.15 12.39
CA GLU A 216 8.55 -0.93 11.43
C GLU A 216 7.26 -1.69 11.11
N GLN A 217 6.45 -1.99 12.13
CA GLN A 217 5.15 -2.62 11.91
C GLN A 217 4.24 -1.73 11.07
N PHE A 218 4.27 -0.41 11.26
CA PHE A 218 3.46 0.48 10.46
C PHE A 218 3.93 0.53 9.00
N THR A 219 5.23 0.54 8.74
CA THR A 219 5.78 0.40 7.38
C THR A 219 5.32 -0.88 6.70
N ILE A 220 5.27 -2.00 7.44
CA ILE A 220 4.74 -3.27 6.93
C ILE A 220 3.25 -3.15 6.59
N MET A 221 2.44 -2.47 7.42
CA MET A 221 1.02 -2.22 7.13
C MET A 221 0.83 -1.42 5.84
N GLN A 222 1.60 -0.35 5.68
CA GLN A 222 1.57 0.51 4.48
C GLN A 222 1.98 -0.26 3.22
N ALA A 223 2.88 -1.23 3.33
CA ALA A 223 3.28 -2.12 2.25
C ALA A 223 2.28 -3.27 1.97
N GLY A 224 1.12 -3.28 2.64
CA GLY A 224 0.12 -4.34 2.51
C GLY A 224 0.61 -5.68 3.07
N GLY A 225 1.45 -5.66 4.10
CA GLY A 225 2.08 -6.85 4.71
C GLY A 225 1.25 -7.51 5.82
N TYR A 226 0.01 -7.09 6.05
CA TYR A 226 -0.89 -7.67 7.05
C TYR A 226 -2.20 -8.15 6.45
N TYR A 227 -2.82 -9.15 7.08
CA TYR A 227 -4.17 -9.60 6.75
C TYR A 227 -5.03 -9.77 8.00
N VAL A 228 -6.33 -9.54 7.85
CA VAL A 228 -7.35 -9.96 8.82
C VAL A 228 -7.73 -11.40 8.53
N ASN A 229 -7.92 -12.17 9.59
CA ASN A 229 -8.46 -13.51 9.52
C ASN A 229 -9.61 -13.67 10.51
N ILE A 230 -10.66 -14.40 10.12
CA ILE A 230 -11.75 -14.80 11.02
C ILE A 230 -11.94 -16.31 10.95
N HIS A 231 -11.64 -16.98 12.06
CA HIS A 231 -11.80 -18.43 12.25
C HIS A 231 -13.21 -18.73 12.76
N HIS A 232 -13.76 -19.89 12.39
CA HIS A 232 -14.98 -20.40 13.03
C HIS A 232 -14.70 -21.59 13.96
N SER A 233 -15.66 -21.92 14.81
CA SER A 233 -15.53 -22.85 15.94
C SER A 233 -15.58 -24.34 15.63
N ILE A 234 -15.94 -24.79 14.42
CA ILE A 234 -16.33 -26.20 14.18
C ILE A 234 -15.50 -26.90 13.08
N THR A 235 -14.93 -26.17 12.14
CA THR A 235 -14.22 -26.64 10.95
C THR A 235 -13.06 -25.66 10.63
N PRO A 236 -11.80 -26.08 10.76
CA PRO A 236 -10.66 -25.26 10.37
C PRO A 236 -10.67 -24.81 8.90
N GLY A 237 -11.57 -25.38 8.09
CA GLY A 237 -11.74 -25.09 6.67
C GLY A 237 -12.82 -24.07 6.34
N ASP A 238 -13.46 -23.39 7.30
CA ASP A 238 -14.47 -22.32 7.05
C ASP A 238 -13.90 -20.90 7.28
N GLU A 239 -12.60 -20.78 7.51
CA GLU A 239 -11.86 -19.54 7.69
C GLU A 239 -12.00 -18.56 6.51
N ILE A 240 -12.15 -17.27 6.81
CA ILE A 240 -12.05 -16.19 5.80
C ILE A 240 -10.83 -15.31 6.08
N ARG A 241 -10.21 -14.82 5.01
CA ARG A 241 -9.01 -13.97 5.06
C ARG A 241 -9.18 -12.73 4.18
N GLY A 242 -8.69 -11.59 4.65
CA GLY A 242 -8.69 -10.32 3.92
C GLY A 242 -7.38 -9.58 4.07
N GLN A 243 -6.64 -9.35 2.97
CA GLN A 243 -5.44 -8.51 3.02
C GLN A 243 -5.81 -7.07 3.43
N ILE A 244 -5.04 -6.48 4.35
CA ILE A 244 -5.19 -5.10 4.79
C ILE A 244 -4.46 -4.20 3.79
N LEU A 245 -5.19 -3.34 3.11
CA LEU A 245 -4.68 -2.40 2.10
C LEU A 245 -5.25 -1.00 2.33
N ASN A 246 -4.74 0.04 1.66
CA ASN A 246 -5.29 1.39 1.82
C ASN A 246 -6.77 1.42 1.40
N GLN A 247 -7.55 2.30 2.02
CA GLN A 247 -8.98 2.41 1.71
C GLN A 247 -9.19 2.70 0.21
N GLY A 248 -9.85 1.76 -0.48
CA GLY A 248 -10.08 1.82 -1.93
C GLY A 248 -9.23 0.82 -2.73
N GLU A 249 -8.14 0.32 -2.16
CA GLU A 249 -7.36 -0.79 -2.70
C GLU A 249 -8.00 -2.13 -2.29
N ARG A 250 -7.97 -3.13 -3.18
CA ARG A 250 -8.58 -4.45 -2.93
C ARG A 250 -7.70 -5.57 -3.48
N TYR A 251 -7.53 -6.61 -2.67
CA TYR A 251 -6.93 -7.88 -3.08
C TYR A 251 -8.03 -8.91 -3.40
N GLY A 252 -7.91 -9.64 -4.52
CA GLY A 252 -8.66 -10.89 -4.75
C GLY A 252 -10.14 -10.81 -5.15
N PHE A 253 -10.56 -9.92 -6.07
CA PHE A 253 -11.93 -9.93 -6.63
C PHE A 253 -11.99 -9.51 -8.13
N GLY A 254 -12.23 -10.40 -9.12
CA GLY A 254 -13.08 -10.16 -10.34
C GLY A 254 -12.73 -9.25 -11.57
N CYS A 255 -12.26 -9.83 -12.71
CA CYS A 255 -11.50 -9.34 -13.90
C CYS A 255 -11.94 -8.14 -14.79
N GLY A 256 -10.94 -7.59 -15.49
CA GLY A 256 -10.99 -6.94 -16.82
C GLY A 256 -9.96 -7.59 -17.78
N ALA A 257 -9.65 -6.97 -18.93
CA ALA A 257 -8.80 -7.53 -20.00
C ALA A 257 -7.56 -8.25 -19.43
N ALA A 258 -7.45 -9.56 -19.70
CA ALA A 258 -6.37 -10.36 -19.17
C ALA A 258 -5.03 -9.83 -19.72
N PRO A 259 -4.06 -9.45 -18.86
CA PRO A 259 -2.77 -9.03 -19.33
C PRO A 259 -2.14 -10.16 -20.16
N ARG A 260 -1.62 -9.82 -21.33
CA ARG A 260 -0.84 -10.76 -22.14
C ARG A 260 0.48 -10.99 -21.43
N LEU A 261 0.77 -12.24 -21.12
CA LEU A 261 2.07 -12.69 -20.66
C LEU A 261 2.82 -13.31 -21.83
N SER A 262 4.00 -12.77 -22.16
CA SER A 262 4.86 -13.23 -23.23
C SER A 262 6.33 -13.24 -22.80
N VAL A 263 7.17 -13.95 -23.56
CA VAL A 263 8.63 -13.82 -23.43
C VAL A 263 9.07 -12.53 -24.10
N ASP A 264 9.88 -11.74 -23.39
CA ASP A 264 10.44 -10.47 -23.86
C ASP A 264 11.79 -10.71 -24.53
N GLY A 265 11.77 -10.91 -25.85
CA GLY A 265 12.97 -11.19 -26.64
C GLY A 265 13.27 -12.68 -26.83
N ALA A 266 14.49 -13.00 -27.27
CA ALA A 266 14.91 -14.38 -27.50
C ALA A 266 15.38 -15.05 -26.20
N THR A 267 14.99 -16.29 -25.97
CA THR A 267 15.56 -17.14 -24.92
C THR A 267 16.95 -17.62 -25.36
N MET A 268 17.94 -17.51 -24.47
CA MET A 268 19.31 -17.99 -24.70
C MET A 268 19.75 -18.83 -23.48
N PRO A 269 20.42 -19.97 -23.68
CA PRO A 269 20.90 -20.81 -22.58
C PRO A 269 21.78 -20.02 -21.59
N GLY A 270 21.41 -20.07 -20.32
CA GLY A 270 22.14 -19.39 -19.23
C GLY A 270 21.93 -17.86 -19.14
N ALA A 271 21.13 -17.25 -20.02
CA ALA A 271 20.74 -15.85 -19.92
C ALA A 271 19.48 -15.69 -19.04
N PRO A 272 19.27 -14.53 -18.39
CA PRO A 272 18.04 -14.24 -17.65
C PRO A 272 16.82 -14.33 -18.56
N LEU A 273 15.80 -15.08 -18.13
CA LEU A 273 14.51 -15.11 -18.82
C LEU A 273 13.78 -13.79 -18.52
N SER A 274 13.48 -13.03 -19.56
CA SER A 274 12.69 -11.80 -19.44
C SER A 274 11.27 -12.09 -19.87
N LEU A 275 10.31 -11.79 -19.00
CA LEU A 275 8.88 -11.89 -19.28
C LEU A 275 8.30 -10.50 -19.40
N ARG A 276 7.37 -10.34 -20.35
CA ARG A 276 6.61 -9.11 -20.58
C ARG A 276 5.15 -9.33 -20.27
N LEU A 277 4.59 -8.38 -19.55
CA LEU A 277 3.17 -8.24 -19.27
C LEU A 277 2.65 -7.00 -19.97
N ASP A 278 1.56 -7.14 -20.72
CA ASP A 278 0.91 -6.02 -21.43
C ASP A 278 -0.61 -6.05 -21.26
N GLY A 279 -1.24 -4.88 -21.19
CA GLY A 279 -2.70 -4.76 -21.24
C GLY A 279 -3.41 -5.14 -19.94
N GLY A 280 -2.68 -5.14 -18.82
CA GLY A 280 -3.31 -5.20 -17.51
C GLY A 280 -3.81 -3.83 -17.05
N VAL A 281 -4.37 -3.77 -15.84
CA VAL A 281 -4.87 -2.51 -15.29
C VAL A 281 -3.69 -1.70 -14.75
N ALA A 282 -3.57 -0.45 -15.20
CA ALA A 282 -2.52 0.46 -14.74
C ALA A 282 -2.49 0.55 -13.21
N GLY A 283 -1.29 0.40 -12.63
CA GLY A 283 -1.07 0.47 -11.18
C GLY A 283 -1.56 -0.74 -10.38
N SER A 284 -2.09 -1.80 -11.01
CA SER A 284 -2.52 -3.00 -10.29
C SER A 284 -1.34 -3.87 -9.85
N THR A 285 -1.49 -4.47 -8.67
CA THR A 285 -0.56 -5.44 -8.10
C THR A 285 -1.07 -6.86 -8.35
N GLY A 286 -0.14 -7.75 -8.68
CA GLY A 286 -0.39 -9.16 -8.90
C GLY A 286 0.75 -10.05 -8.40
N VAL A 287 0.59 -11.35 -8.62
CA VAL A 287 1.62 -12.36 -8.32
C VAL A 287 1.85 -13.21 -9.56
N LEU A 288 3.12 -13.39 -9.93
CA LEU A 288 3.59 -14.37 -10.91
C LEU A 288 4.07 -15.62 -10.18
N VAL A 289 3.60 -16.79 -10.60
CA VAL A 289 3.97 -18.10 -10.05
C VAL A 289 4.68 -18.92 -11.13
N VAL A 290 5.80 -19.56 -10.77
CA VAL A 290 6.58 -20.44 -11.65
C VAL A 290 6.43 -21.90 -11.21
N SER A 291 6.06 -22.78 -12.13
CA SER A 291 5.84 -24.20 -11.88
C SER A 291 6.66 -25.10 -12.82
N THR A 292 7.20 -26.20 -12.28
CA THR A 292 7.86 -27.30 -13.02
C THR A 292 6.90 -28.38 -13.49
N ALA A 293 5.64 -28.36 -13.05
CA ALA A 293 4.62 -29.32 -13.43
C ALA A 293 3.38 -28.62 -14.02
N PRO A 294 2.73 -29.18 -15.05
CA PRO A 294 1.44 -28.67 -15.50
C PRO A 294 0.43 -28.80 -14.37
N ALA A 295 -0.31 -27.73 -14.10
CA ALA A 295 -1.48 -27.80 -13.22
C ALA A 295 -2.42 -28.91 -13.70
N SER A 296 -2.76 -29.86 -12.81
CA SER A 296 -3.75 -30.90 -13.10
C SER A 296 -5.15 -30.29 -12.98
N GLY A 297 -5.79 -30.01 -14.10
CA GLY A 297 -7.16 -29.49 -14.16
C GLY A 297 -7.30 -28.32 -15.13
N ALA A 298 -8.49 -28.19 -15.72
CA ALA A 298 -8.82 -27.04 -16.54
C ALA A 298 -8.71 -25.77 -15.69
N LEU A 299 -7.84 -24.84 -16.10
CA LEU A 299 -7.69 -23.52 -15.49
C LEU A 299 -8.93 -22.69 -15.85
N HIS A 300 -10.04 -22.96 -15.18
CA HIS A 300 -11.21 -22.11 -15.24
C HIS A 300 -10.94 -20.87 -14.41
N ALA A 301 -11.25 -19.73 -15.03
CA ALA A 301 -11.04 -18.35 -14.63
C ALA A 301 -11.63 -18.01 -13.25
N CYS A 302 -11.13 -18.61 -12.16
CA CYS A 302 -11.33 -18.22 -10.76
C CYS A 302 -10.63 -19.15 -9.74
N ALA A 303 -10.05 -20.28 -10.15
CA ALA A 303 -9.27 -21.08 -9.22
C ALA A 303 -7.87 -20.46 -9.04
N LEU A 304 -7.48 -20.17 -7.78
CA LEU A 304 -6.06 -20.14 -7.42
C LEU A 304 -5.44 -21.44 -7.94
N LEU A 305 -4.18 -21.38 -8.40
CA LEU A 305 -3.45 -22.59 -8.73
C LEU A 305 -3.50 -23.56 -7.53
N ALA A 306 -4.30 -24.61 -7.65
CA ALA A 306 -4.15 -25.80 -6.84
C ALA A 306 -2.71 -26.26 -7.07
N ALA A 307 -1.89 -26.09 -6.04
CA ALA A 307 -0.45 -26.28 -6.03
C ALA A 307 0.04 -27.42 -6.94
N PRO A 308 0.58 -27.15 -8.14
CA PRO A 308 1.71 -27.94 -8.57
C PRO A 308 2.89 -27.60 -7.63
N PRO A 309 3.93 -28.44 -7.52
CA PRO A 309 5.16 -28.06 -6.84
C PRO A 309 5.70 -26.76 -7.46
N PHE A 310 5.50 -25.62 -6.79
CA PHE A 310 5.93 -24.33 -7.31
C PHE A 310 7.40 -24.10 -6.96
N VAL A 311 8.13 -23.55 -7.92
CA VAL A 311 9.55 -23.26 -7.78
C VAL A 311 9.75 -21.91 -7.10
N ARG A 312 8.91 -20.91 -7.45
CA ARG A 312 9.05 -19.54 -6.96
C ARG A 312 7.81 -18.67 -7.24
N GLN A 313 7.61 -17.64 -6.43
CA GLN A 313 6.61 -16.58 -6.64
C GLN A 313 7.29 -15.22 -6.70
N PHE A 314 6.74 -14.30 -7.50
CA PHE A 314 7.25 -12.96 -7.68
C PHE A 314 6.10 -11.94 -7.57
N PRO A 315 6.22 -10.91 -6.73
CA PRO A 315 5.27 -9.79 -6.78
C PRO A 315 5.41 -9.06 -8.12
N VAL A 316 4.29 -8.61 -8.66
CA VAL A 316 4.23 -7.91 -9.94
C VAL A 316 3.49 -6.60 -9.73
N GLN A 317 4.12 -5.50 -10.12
CA GLN A 317 3.49 -4.18 -10.15
C GLN A 317 3.40 -3.72 -11.60
N LEU A 318 2.19 -3.42 -12.08
CA LEU A 318 2.00 -2.85 -13.42
C LEU A 318 2.24 -1.34 -13.41
N ASP A 319 2.90 -0.85 -14.45
CA ASP A 319 3.16 0.55 -14.67
C ASP A 319 1.89 1.33 -15.09
N ALA A 320 2.04 2.63 -15.36
CA ALA A 320 0.96 3.50 -15.79
C ALA A 320 0.34 3.10 -17.15
N ALA A 321 1.02 2.27 -17.94
CA ALA A 321 0.52 1.70 -19.18
C ALA A 321 -0.11 0.31 -18.99
N GLY A 322 -0.16 -0.21 -17.75
CA GLY A 322 -0.66 -1.55 -17.48
C GLY A 322 0.31 -2.64 -17.92
N ALA A 323 1.61 -2.34 -17.95
CA ALA A 323 2.66 -3.24 -18.37
C ALA A 323 3.70 -3.50 -17.26
N ALA A 324 4.42 -4.62 -17.35
CA ALA A 324 5.55 -4.89 -16.49
C ALA A 324 6.58 -5.77 -17.20
N ARG A 325 7.85 -5.60 -16.82
CA ARG A 325 8.94 -6.50 -17.24
C ARG A 325 9.48 -7.21 -16.02
N ILE A 326 9.58 -8.53 -16.11
CA ILE A 326 10.03 -9.39 -15.03
C ILE A 326 11.29 -10.10 -15.52
N ALA A 327 12.43 -9.75 -14.94
CA ALA A 327 13.70 -10.42 -15.21
C ALA A 327 13.89 -11.54 -14.18
N LEU A 328 13.94 -12.77 -14.67
CA LEU A 328 14.19 -13.96 -13.85
C LEU A 328 15.65 -14.36 -14.03
N GLN A 329 16.45 -14.19 -12.97
CA GLN A 329 17.86 -14.59 -12.96
C GLN A 329 18.04 -15.88 -12.16
N GLY A 330 18.76 -16.85 -12.74
CA GLY A 330 19.42 -17.90 -11.98
C GLY A 330 19.43 -19.30 -12.63
N PRO A 331 20.25 -20.21 -12.07
CA PRO A 331 20.44 -21.62 -12.49
C PRO A 331 19.28 -22.58 -12.12
N ASP A 332 18.12 -22.08 -11.70
CA ASP A 332 17.02 -22.87 -11.12
C ASP A 332 15.75 -22.96 -12.00
N LEU A 333 15.78 -22.47 -13.25
CA LEU A 333 14.67 -22.69 -14.17
C LEU A 333 14.84 -24.06 -14.86
N PRO A 334 13.87 -24.98 -14.76
CA PRO A 334 13.89 -26.25 -15.50
C PRO A 334 13.86 -26.00 -17.02
N ALA A 335 14.21 -27.02 -17.82
CA ALA A 335 14.14 -26.98 -19.29
C ALA A 335 12.75 -26.60 -19.85
N SER A 336 11.69 -26.74 -19.05
CA SER A 336 10.37 -26.17 -19.35
C SER A 336 9.67 -25.73 -18.07
N ALA A 337 9.05 -24.55 -18.09
CA ALA A 337 8.32 -24.00 -16.96
C ALA A 337 6.95 -23.46 -17.41
N ASP A 338 5.95 -23.68 -16.57
CA ASP A 338 4.63 -23.05 -16.69
C ASP A 338 4.57 -21.83 -15.77
N PHE A 339 4.25 -20.67 -16.34
CA PHE A 339 4.09 -19.39 -15.65
C PHE A 339 2.63 -19.05 -15.51
N TYR A 340 2.25 -18.56 -14.33
CA TYR A 340 0.88 -18.22 -14.01
C TYR A 340 0.80 -16.86 -13.35
N LEU A 341 -0.17 -16.05 -13.77
CA LEU A 341 -0.30 -14.65 -13.33
C LEU A 341 -1.69 -14.38 -12.78
N GLN A 342 -1.75 -13.69 -11.64
CA GLN A 342 -2.99 -13.36 -10.93
C GLN A 342 -3.03 -11.88 -10.50
N PHE A 343 -4.13 -11.17 -10.80
CA PHE A 343 -4.39 -9.76 -10.44
C PHE A 343 -5.76 -9.59 -9.73
N GLY A 344 -5.90 -8.53 -8.92
CA GLY A 344 -7.19 -8.10 -8.31
C GLY A 344 -8.05 -7.25 -9.25
N ALA A 345 -9.37 -7.13 -9.02
CA ALA A 345 -10.28 -6.41 -9.93
C ALA A 345 -11.61 -5.87 -9.26
N ARG A 346 -12.74 -5.66 -10.00
CA ARG A 346 -13.92 -4.84 -9.57
C ARG A 346 -15.21 -5.65 -9.23
N PRO A 347 -16.22 -5.06 -8.53
CA PRO A 347 -17.48 -5.74 -8.19
C PRO A 347 -18.29 -6.18 -9.42
N GLY A 348 -18.76 -7.44 -9.44
CA GLY A 348 -19.68 -7.98 -10.45
C GLY A 348 -19.05 -8.71 -11.66
N GLN A 349 -17.75 -9.02 -11.62
CA GLN A 349 -17.03 -9.77 -12.68
C GLN A 349 -16.20 -10.91 -12.05
N SER A 350 -15.90 -12.00 -12.79
CA SER A 350 -15.11 -13.18 -12.37
C SER A 350 -13.59 -12.98 -12.56
N SER A 351 -12.65 -13.57 -11.81
CA SER A 351 -11.19 -13.34 -11.96
C SER A 351 -10.53 -14.05 -13.16
N ASN A 352 -9.38 -13.59 -13.69
CA ASN A 352 -8.66 -14.24 -14.81
C ASN A 352 -7.24 -14.65 -14.41
N ALA A 353 -6.86 -15.90 -14.69
CA ALA A 353 -5.49 -16.39 -14.61
C ALA A 353 -4.91 -16.55 -16.03
N VAL A 354 -3.69 -16.06 -16.26
CA VAL A 354 -3.00 -16.21 -17.56
C VAL A 354 -1.88 -17.22 -17.42
N LYS A 355 -1.90 -18.25 -18.27
CA LYS A 355 -0.86 -19.28 -18.36
C LYS A 355 0.05 -19.00 -19.56
N LEU A 356 1.35 -18.99 -19.35
CA LEU A 356 2.36 -19.06 -20.41
C LEU A 356 3.26 -20.27 -20.15
N ARG A 357 3.37 -21.18 -21.13
CA ARG A 357 4.39 -22.21 -21.13
C ARG A 357 5.63 -21.69 -21.86
N VAL A 358 6.79 -21.79 -21.24
CA VAL A 358 8.07 -21.44 -21.88
C VAL A 358 8.98 -22.66 -21.88
N GLU A 359 9.52 -22.97 -23.05
CA GLU A 359 10.65 -23.88 -23.19
C GLU A 359 11.92 -23.06 -22.96
N VAL A 360 12.64 -23.39 -21.88
CA VAL A 360 13.88 -22.71 -21.48
C VAL A 360 15.01 -23.56 -22.04
N PHE A 361 15.53 -23.18 -23.22
CA PHE A 361 16.67 -23.84 -23.85
C PHE A 361 17.99 -23.39 -23.21
#